data_AF-A0A1N6MRH6-F1
#
_entry.id   AF-A0A1N6MRH6-F1
#
_cell.length_a   1.000
_cell.length_b   1.000
_cell.length_c   1.000
_cell.angle_alpha   90.00
_cell.angle_beta   90.00
_cell.angle_gamma   90.00
#
_symmetry.space_group_name_H-M   'P 1'
#
loop_
_entity.id
_entity.type
_entity.pdbx_description
1 polymer ?
#
loop_
_entity_poly.entity_id
_entity_poly.type
_entity_poly.pdbx_seq_one_letter_code
_entity_poly.pdbx_strand_id
1 'polypeptide(L)'
;MKYLIGIIMVFFSINASAKRSNLDFKYWDESGGWGIYNRKPEGYFNPLKIKKYKENYIRAFNYAIKVFEKQKEINYFCLIGYDFYKKDGHDEFKRVVVYWKTANRLINWEVPDGDDDNDDRYKSIIFSKPFIDINEYVVPYKEAEGAQALWAKEGVIQILDDCELHGEKITIKPSEVVDIK
;
A
#
# COMPACT_ATOMS: atom_id res chain seq x y z
N MET A 1 -7.14 52.45 -7.10
CA MET A 1 -6.83 51.47 -8.17
C MET A 1 -7.11 50.08 -7.63
N LYS A 2 -7.74 49.24 -8.46
CA LYS A 2 -8.40 47.98 -8.14
C LYS A 2 -7.41 46.87 -7.71
N TYR A 3 -7.90 46.01 -6.82
CA TYR A 3 -7.33 44.73 -6.41
C TYR A 3 -6.85 43.87 -7.60
N LEU A 4 -5.68 43.27 -7.47
CA LEU A 4 -5.22 42.18 -8.32
C LEU A 4 -4.92 40.97 -7.42
N ILE A 5 -5.99 40.24 -7.10
CA ILE A 5 -5.93 38.88 -6.59
C ILE A 5 -5.70 38.01 -7.83
N GLY A 6 -4.43 37.70 -8.08
CA GLY A 6 -3.99 36.85 -9.19
C GLY A 6 -3.81 35.42 -8.71
N ILE A 7 -4.72 34.56 -9.16
CA ILE A 7 -4.81 33.12 -8.92
C ILE A 7 -3.49 32.41 -9.27
N ILE A 8 -2.79 31.85 -8.27
CA ILE A 8 -1.76 30.82 -8.50
C ILE A 8 -2.51 29.50 -8.63
N MET A 9 -2.94 29.18 -9.85
CA MET A 9 -3.46 27.87 -10.19
C MET A 9 -2.30 26.88 -10.17
N VAL A 10 -2.46 25.87 -9.32
CA VAL A 10 -1.54 24.77 -9.04
C VAL A 10 -1.21 23.99 -10.32
N PHE A 11 -0.01 24.17 -10.86
CA PHE A 11 0.57 23.35 -11.92
C PHE A 11 1.30 22.13 -11.35
N PHE A 12 0.61 21.21 -10.68
CA PHE A 12 1.23 19.96 -10.18
C PHE A 12 0.67 18.65 -10.75
N SER A 13 -0.32 18.69 -11.65
CA SER A 13 -1.02 17.47 -12.10
C SER A 13 -0.53 16.85 -13.42
N ILE A 14 0.36 17.51 -14.17
CA ILE A 14 0.65 17.09 -15.56
C ILE A 14 1.55 15.83 -15.60
N ASN A 15 2.48 15.68 -14.65
CA ASN A 15 3.44 14.57 -14.67
C ASN A 15 2.84 13.21 -14.26
N ALA A 16 1.77 13.19 -13.47
CA ALA A 16 1.09 11.95 -13.09
C ALA A 16 0.26 11.37 -14.27
N SER A 17 -0.34 12.24 -15.08
CA SER A 17 -1.13 11.85 -16.25
C SER A 17 -0.27 11.27 -17.37
N ALA A 18 0.90 11.87 -17.66
CA ALA A 18 1.82 11.37 -18.69
C ALA A 18 2.44 10.01 -18.37
N LYS A 19 2.60 9.64 -17.08
CA LYS A 19 3.06 8.29 -16.69
C LYS A 19 1.98 7.22 -16.86
N ARG A 20 0.69 7.59 -16.85
CA ARG A 20 -0.43 6.66 -17.12
C ARG A 20 -0.67 6.43 -18.61
N SER A 21 -0.37 7.40 -19.47
CA SER A 21 -0.73 7.31 -20.91
C SER A 21 -0.02 6.19 -21.67
N ASN A 22 1.10 5.67 -21.15
CA ASN A 22 1.85 4.57 -21.75
C ASN A 22 1.50 3.20 -21.15
N LEU A 23 0.58 3.14 -20.19
CA LEU A 23 0.13 1.91 -19.54
C LEU A 23 -1.15 1.41 -20.20
N ASP A 24 -1.29 0.10 -20.29
CA ASP A 24 -2.42 -0.55 -20.97
C ASP A 24 -3.41 -1.09 -19.93
N PHE A 25 -4.12 -0.16 -19.27
CA PHE A 25 -5.13 -0.51 -18.28
C PHE A 25 -6.23 -1.40 -18.85
N LYS A 26 -6.53 -1.28 -20.15
CA LYS A 26 -7.51 -2.15 -20.80
C LYS A 26 -7.01 -3.60 -20.81
N TYR A 27 -5.77 -3.83 -21.26
CA TYR A 27 -5.18 -5.17 -21.24
C TYR A 27 -5.05 -5.73 -19.82
N TRP A 28 -4.68 -4.89 -18.85
CA TRP A 28 -4.67 -5.28 -17.44
C TRP A 28 -6.06 -5.69 -16.94
N ASP A 29 -7.09 -4.89 -17.19
CA ASP A 29 -8.45 -5.20 -16.75
C ASP A 29 -8.99 -6.48 -17.43
N GLU A 30 -8.66 -6.70 -18.71
CA GLU A 30 -9.02 -7.91 -19.46
C GLU A 30 -8.34 -9.19 -18.91
N SER A 31 -7.20 -9.06 -18.23
CA SER A 31 -6.56 -10.20 -17.54
C SER A 31 -7.35 -10.71 -16.33
N GLY A 32 -8.29 -9.91 -15.82
CA GLY A 32 -9.03 -10.18 -14.59
C GLY A 32 -8.28 -9.84 -13.30
N GLY A 33 -7.00 -9.43 -13.40
CA GLY A 33 -6.19 -9.01 -12.26
C GLY A 33 -6.69 -7.72 -11.60
N TRP A 34 -6.30 -7.53 -10.33
CA TRP A 34 -6.51 -6.28 -9.61
C TRP A 34 -5.44 -6.07 -8.57
N GLY A 35 -4.81 -4.89 -8.56
CA GLY A 35 -3.76 -4.66 -7.59
C GLY A 35 -2.59 -5.64 -7.75
N ILE A 36 -2.30 -6.36 -6.67
CA ILE A 36 -1.33 -7.46 -6.60
C ILE A 36 -2.02 -8.83 -6.53
N TYR A 37 -3.30 -8.89 -6.89
CA TYR A 37 -4.17 -10.06 -6.78
C TYR A 37 -4.71 -10.48 -8.14
N ASN A 38 -5.17 -11.73 -8.21
CA ASN A 38 -5.72 -12.33 -9.43
C ASN A 38 -7.21 -12.02 -9.66
N ARG A 39 -7.83 -11.19 -8.82
CA ARG A 39 -9.21 -10.75 -8.96
C ARG A 39 -9.45 -9.45 -8.23
N LYS A 40 -10.47 -8.72 -8.66
CA LYS A 40 -10.96 -7.50 -7.99
C LYS A 40 -11.60 -7.83 -6.64
N PRO A 41 -11.32 -7.06 -5.57
CA PRO A 41 -12.00 -7.17 -4.29
C PRO A 41 -13.46 -6.71 -4.41
N GLU A 42 -14.34 -7.29 -3.63
CA GLU A 42 -15.76 -6.91 -3.58
C GLU A 42 -16.04 -5.78 -2.60
N GLY A 43 -15.13 -5.55 -1.65
CA GLY A 43 -15.31 -4.51 -0.65
C GLY A 43 -14.00 -4.05 -0.01
N TYR A 44 -14.11 -2.93 0.70
CA TYR A 44 -13.05 -2.35 1.50
C TYR A 44 -13.43 -2.39 2.98
N PHE A 45 -12.43 -2.52 3.85
CA PHE A 45 -12.60 -2.31 5.28
C PHE A 45 -11.43 -1.51 5.84
N ASN A 46 -11.68 -0.83 6.97
CA ASN A 46 -10.63 -0.16 7.73
C ASN A 46 -9.90 -1.19 8.62
N PRO A 47 -8.61 -1.49 8.39
CA PRO A 47 -7.88 -2.48 9.18
C PRO A 47 -7.77 -2.11 10.67
N LEU A 48 -7.75 -0.82 11.01
CA LEU A 48 -7.67 -0.34 12.40
C LEU A 48 -8.96 -0.56 13.20
N LYS A 49 -10.05 -1.02 12.57
CA LYS A 49 -11.23 -1.54 13.30
C LYS A 49 -11.03 -2.97 13.81
N ILE A 50 -9.98 -3.67 13.36
CA ILE A 50 -9.64 -5.02 13.78
C ILE A 50 -8.55 -4.94 14.86
N LYS A 51 -8.82 -5.56 16.03
CA LYS A 51 -7.97 -5.49 17.23
C LYS A 51 -6.48 -5.74 16.94
N LYS A 52 -6.15 -6.85 16.26
CA LYS A 52 -4.76 -7.24 15.99
C LYS A 52 -3.98 -6.20 15.17
N TYR A 53 -4.63 -5.47 14.26
CA TYR A 53 -3.98 -4.41 13.49
C TYR A 53 -3.93 -3.11 14.29
N LYS A 54 -5.03 -2.73 14.94
CA LYS A 54 -5.14 -1.54 15.77
C LYS A 54 -4.07 -1.48 16.87
N GLU A 55 -3.78 -2.60 17.51
CA GLU A 55 -2.83 -2.69 18.62
C GLU A 55 -1.38 -2.75 18.15
N ASN A 56 -1.12 -3.19 16.91
CA ASN A 56 0.24 -3.45 16.43
C ASN A 56 0.78 -2.45 15.39
N TYR A 57 -0.07 -1.68 14.70
CA TYR A 57 0.38 -0.89 13.53
C TYR A 57 1.50 0.10 13.89
N ILE A 58 1.40 0.80 15.02
CA ILE A 58 2.39 1.84 15.36
C ILE A 58 3.77 1.23 15.60
N ARG A 59 3.83 0.10 16.32
CA ARG A 59 5.08 -0.64 16.57
C ARG A 59 5.61 -1.24 15.28
N ALA A 60 4.73 -1.81 14.45
CA ALA A 60 5.14 -2.40 13.18
C ALA A 60 5.76 -1.36 12.25
N PHE A 61 5.12 -0.21 12.10
CA PHE A 61 5.61 0.85 11.24
C PHE A 61 6.92 1.45 11.76
N ASN A 62 7.03 1.68 13.07
CA ASN A 62 8.29 2.10 13.69
C ASN A 62 9.42 1.08 13.47
N TYR A 63 9.11 -0.21 13.56
CA TYR A 63 10.10 -1.25 13.30
C TYR A 63 10.57 -1.25 11.85
N ALA A 64 9.65 -1.12 10.89
CA ALA A 64 9.99 -0.95 9.48
C ALA A 64 10.84 0.32 9.25
N ILE A 65 10.45 1.46 9.83
CA ILE A 65 11.22 2.71 9.77
C ILE A 65 12.66 2.50 10.28
N LYS A 66 12.83 1.77 11.38
CA LYS A 66 14.15 1.47 11.94
C LYS A 66 14.98 0.57 11.03
N VAL A 67 14.39 -0.52 10.54
CA VAL A 67 15.07 -1.52 9.68
C VAL A 67 15.54 -0.91 8.36
N PHE A 68 14.76 0.01 7.78
CA PHE A 68 15.10 0.67 6.52
C PHE A 68 15.74 2.05 6.70
N GLU A 69 16.19 2.37 7.92
CA GLU A 69 16.94 3.60 8.24
C GLU A 69 16.22 4.92 7.89
N LYS A 70 14.89 4.96 8.09
CA LYS A 70 14.02 6.10 7.77
C LYS A 70 13.64 6.97 8.97
N GLN A 71 14.35 6.84 10.09
CA GLN A 71 14.03 7.51 11.36
C GLN A 71 14.08 9.05 11.27
N LYS A 72 14.89 9.58 10.36
CA LYS A 72 15.09 11.03 10.18
C LYS A 72 14.10 11.68 9.20
N GLU A 73 13.23 10.88 8.58
CA GLU A 73 12.26 11.33 7.58
C GLU A 73 10.84 11.35 8.17
N ILE A 74 9.94 12.15 7.58
CA ILE A 74 8.51 12.00 7.86
C ILE A 74 8.01 10.79 7.06
N ASN A 75 7.43 9.83 7.75
CA ASN A 75 6.98 8.58 7.18
C ASN A 75 5.46 8.61 6.94
N TYR A 76 5.08 8.54 5.67
CA TYR A 76 3.69 8.52 5.24
C TYR A 76 3.28 7.10 4.88
N PHE A 77 2.27 6.59 5.57
CA PHE A 77 1.67 5.29 5.32
C PHE A 77 0.21 5.47 4.91
N CYS A 78 -0.27 4.56 4.09
CA CYS A 78 -1.68 4.29 3.90
C CYS A 78 -1.94 2.82 4.25
N LEU A 79 -3.01 2.58 5.01
CA LEU A 79 -3.44 1.24 5.39
C LEU A 79 -4.85 0.97 4.86
N ILE A 80 -5.02 -0.10 4.09
CA ILE A 80 -6.31 -0.45 3.48
C ILE A 80 -6.59 -1.94 3.59
N GLY A 81 -7.85 -2.30 3.85
CA GLY A 81 -8.32 -3.68 3.91
C GLY A 81 -9.18 -4.01 2.70
N TYR A 82 -9.01 -5.22 2.16
CA TYR A 82 -9.75 -5.76 1.04
C TYR A 82 -10.51 -7.02 1.43
N ASP A 83 -11.81 -7.04 1.14
CA ASP A 83 -12.67 -8.22 1.26
C ASP A 83 -12.79 -8.92 -0.10
N PHE A 84 -12.43 -10.20 -0.13
CA PHE A 84 -12.61 -11.07 -1.28
C PHE A 84 -13.64 -12.14 -0.93
N TYR A 85 -14.84 -12.04 -1.48
CA TYR A 85 -15.93 -12.98 -1.20
C TYR A 85 -15.78 -14.28 -1.99
N LYS A 86 -16.41 -15.34 -1.49
CA LYS A 86 -16.42 -16.63 -2.17
C LYS A 86 -17.05 -16.50 -3.55
N LYS A 87 -16.37 -17.02 -4.57
CA LYS A 87 -16.85 -17.15 -5.96
C LYS A 87 -16.53 -18.56 -6.44
N ASP A 88 -17.15 -19.01 -7.52
CA ASP A 88 -16.93 -20.37 -8.04
C ASP A 88 -15.42 -20.64 -8.23
N GLY A 89 -14.91 -21.67 -7.54
CA GLY A 89 -13.50 -22.03 -7.56
C GLY A 89 -12.55 -21.18 -6.71
N HIS A 90 -13.05 -20.18 -5.97
CA HIS A 90 -12.24 -19.28 -5.15
C HIS A 90 -12.81 -19.09 -3.74
N ASP A 91 -12.02 -19.45 -2.74
CA ASP A 91 -12.36 -19.23 -1.34
C ASP A 91 -12.41 -17.74 -0.98
N GLU A 92 -13.17 -17.44 0.06
CA GLU A 92 -13.17 -16.11 0.64
C GLU A 92 -11.88 -15.86 1.41
N PHE A 93 -11.39 -14.62 1.35
CA PHE A 93 -10.25 -14.20 2.16
C PHE A 93 -10.24 -12.68 2.34
N LYS A 94 -9.50 -12.21 3.35
CA LYS A 94 -9.24 -10.79 3.58
C LYS A 94 -7.77 -10.49 3.43
N ARG A 95 -7.44 -9.29 2.97
CA ARG A 95 -6.05 -8.81 2.89
C ARG A 95 -5.95 -7.41 3.47
N VAL A 96 -4.80 -7.11 4.07
CA VAL A 96 -4.45 -5.78 4.51
C VAL A 96 -3.21 -5.35 3.74
N VAL A 97 -3.31 -4.20 3.08
CA VAL A 97 -2.19 -3.63 2.33
C VAL A 97 -1.72 -2.37 3.02
N VAL A 98 -0.40 -2.26 3.18
CA VAL A 98 0.29 -1.05 3.61
C VAL A 98 0.98 -0.47 2.38
N TYR A 99 0.65 0.75 2.01
CA TYR A 99 1.48 1.56 1.13
C TYR A 99 2.34 2.49 1.98
N TRP A 100 3.64 2.24 2.03
CA TRP A 100 4.61 3.12 2.66
C TRP A 100 5.21 4.05 1.62
N LYS A 101 4.61 5.23 1.48
CA LYS A 101 4.94 6.22 0.45
C LYS A 101 6.38 6.72 0.54
N THR A 102 6.87 6.99 1.76
CA THR A 102 8.23 7.52 1.97
C THR A 102 9.32 6.55 1.51
N ALA A 103 9.15 5.25 1.74
CA ALA A 103 10.10 4.22 1.28
C ALA A 103 9.73 3.59 -0.08
N ASN A 104 8.65 4.06 -0.71
CA ASN A 104 8.07 3.51 -1.93
C ASN A 104 7.84 1.99 -1.89
N ARG A 105 7.23 1.50 -0.79
CA ARG A 105 6.95 0.07 -0.58
C ARG A 105 5.46 -0.22 -0.58
N LEU A 106 5.10 -1.36 -1.18
CA LEU A 106 3.76 -1.94 -1.05
C LEU A 106 3.86 -3.28 -0.32
N ILE A 107 3.09 -3.46 0.74
CA ILE A 107 3.24 -4.60 1.66
C ILE A 107 1.87 -5.24 1.86
N ASN A 108 1.72 -6.51 1.51
CA ASN A 108 0.56 -7.31 1.87
C ASN A 108 0.74 -7.81 3.31
N TRP A 109 0.38 -6.96 4.26
CA TRP A 109 0.69 -7.16 5.67
C TRP A 109 -0.24 -8.17 6.32
N GLU A 110 0.36 -9.19 6.92
CA GLU A 110 -0.33 -10.18 7.72
C GLU A 110 0.19 -10.16 9.15
N VAL A 111 -0.70 -9.84 10.10
CA VAL A 111 -0.40 -9.99 11.52
C VAL A 111 -0.77 -11.42 11.93
N PRO A 112 0.20 -12.26 12.38
CA PRO A 112 -0.03 -13.63 12.80
C PRO A 112 -1.12 -13.70 13.87
N ASP A 113 -1.96 -14.74 13.84
CA ASP A 113 -2.93 -15.03 14.89
C ASP A 113 -2.24 -15.63 16.12
N GLY A 114 -2.79 -15.40 17.32
CA GLY A 114 -2.24 -15.86 18.58
C GLY A 114 -2.39 -14.85 19.72
N ASP A 115 -2.59 -15.39 20.93
CA ASP A 115 -2.57 -14.67 22.21
C ASP A 115 -1.22 -14.79 22.91
N ASP A 116 -0.23 -15.42 22.27
CA ASP A 116 1.12 -15.52 22.83
C ASP A 116 1.61 -14.11 23.16
N ASP A 117 2.01 -13.93 24.42
CA ASP A 117 2.66 -12.74 25.01
C ASP A 117 3.96 -12.32 24.26
N ASN A 118 4.24 -12.90 23.10
CA ASN A 118 5.33 -12.52 22.23
C ASN A 118 5.10 -11.12 21.66
N ASP A 119 5.79 -10.17 22.30
CA ASP A 119 5.93 -8.76 21.95
C ASP A 119 6.29 -8.54 20.46
N ASP A 120 6.76 -9.56 19.74
CA ASP A 120 7.37 -9.46 18.41
C ASP A 120 6.41 -9.50 17.21
N ARG A 121 5.08 -9.56 17.41
CA ARG A 121 4.12 -9.58 16.28
C ARG A 121 4.26 -8.39 15.34
N TYR A 122 4.73 -7.25 15.85
CA TYR A 122 5.02 -6.07 15.03
C TYR A 122 6.09 -6.33 13.97
N LYS A 123 7.01 -7.29 14.19
CA LYS A 123 8.06 -7.65 13.23
C LYS A 123 7.50 -8.29 11.96
N SER A 124 6.27 -8.81 12.00
CA SER A 124 5.59 -9.42 10.85
C SER A 124 5.57 -8.54 9.59
N ILE A 125 5.58 -7.22 9.73
CA ILE A 125 5.50 -6.31 8.59
C ILE A 125 6.68 -6.45 7.62
N ILE A 126 7.90 -6.68 8.11
CA ILE A 126 9.08 -6.81 7.23
C ILE A 126 9.19 -8.21 6.61
N PHE A 127 8.51 -9.19 7.19
CA PHE A 127 8.48 -10.58 6.70
C PHE A 127 7.24 -10.90 5.86
N SER A 128 6.31 -9.95 5.79
CA SER A 128 5.06 -10.08 5.04
C SER A 128 5.32 -10.25 3.55
N LYS A 129 4.46 -11.03 2.87
CA LYS A 129 4.61 -11.29 1.44
C LYS A 129 3.31 -11.01 0.67
N PRO A 130 3.40 -10.31 -0.48
CA PRO A 130 4.62 -9.66 -0.99
C PRO A 130 5.01 -8.40 -0.19
N PHE A 131 6.32 -8.13 -0.13
CA PHE A 131 6.93 -6.87 0.32
C PHE A 131 7.67 -6.28 -0.88
N ILE A 132 7.08 -5.27 -1.53
CA ILE A 132 7.43 -4.86 -2.89
C ILE A 132 8.21 -3.55 -2.84
N ASP A 133 9.38 -3.50 -3.46
CA ASP A 133 9.96 -2.24 -3.93
C ASP A 133 9.20 -1.78 -5.17
N ILE A 134 8.49 -0.66 -5.09
CA ILE A 134 7.76 -0.14 -6.24
C ILE A 134 8.72 0.40 -7.31
N ASN A 135 9.94 0.82 -6.95
CA ASN A 135 10.91 1.28 -7.95
C ASN A 135 11.58 0.14 -8.71
N GLU A 136 11.77 -1.01 -8.06
CA GLU A 136 12.58 -2.12 -8.60
C GLU A 136 11.72 -3.20 -9.27
N TYR A 137 10.57 -3.54 -8.68
CA TYR A 137 9.79 -4.74 -9.06
C TYR A 137 8.45 -4.43 -9.73
N VAL A 138 8.16 -3.16 -10.02
CA VAL A 138 6.88 -2.76 -10.62
C VAL A 138 7.10 -2.22 -12.03
N VAL A 139 6.59 -2.95 -13.01
CA VAL A 139 6.76 -2.71 -14.45
C VAL A 139 5.39 -2.76 -15.14
N PRO A 140 5.23 -2.22 -16.37
CA PRO A 140 4.00 -2.37 -17.13
C PRO A 140 3.54 -3.84 -17.20
N TYR A 141 2.23 -4.10 -17.14
CA TYR A 141 1.71 -5.47 -17.05
C TYR A 141 2.25 -6.40 -18.15
N LYS A 142 2.38 -5.92 -19.38
CA LYS A 142 2.94 -6.68 -20.52
C LYS A 142 4.36 -7.22 -20.27
N GLU A 143 5.13 -6.56 -19.41
CA GLU A 143 6.47 -7.01 -19.01
C GLU A 143 6.42 -7.94 -17.78
N ALA A 144 5.42 -7.78 -16.91
CA ALA A 144 5.22 -8.61 -15.72
C ALA A 144 4.51 -9.94 -16.04
N GLU A 145 3.85 -10.05 -17.19
CA GLU A 145 3.11 -11.24 -17.58
C GLU A 145 4.00 -12.50 -17.61
N GLY A 146 3.64 -13.51 -16.81
CA GLY A 146 4.41 -14.75 -16.68
C GLY A 146 5.68 -14.64 -15.82
N ALA A 147 6.04 -13.46 -15.33
CA ALA A 147 7.16 -13.28 -14.41
C ALA A 147 6.78 -13.65 -12.96
N GLN A 148 7.70 -14.28 -12.24
CA GLN A 148 7.44 -14.74 -10.86
C GLN A 148 7.67 -13.65 -9.79
N ALA A 149 8.42 -12.59 -10.11
CA ALA A 149 8.88 -11.59 -9.14
C ALA A 149 8.60 -10.14 -9.58
N LEU A 150 7.80 -9.94 -10.64
CA LEU A 150 7.42 -8.62 -11.13
C LEU A 150 5.92 -8.40 -10.91
N TRP A 151 5.56 -7.15 -10.63
CA TRP A 151 4.18 -6.75 -10.42
C TRP A 151 3.73 -5.73 -11.46
N ALA A 152 2.48 -5.87 -11.90
CA ALA A 152 1.87 -4.97 -12.85
C ALA A 152 1.73 -3.55 -12.25
N LYS A 153 2.27 -2.57 -12.96
CA LYS A 153 2.20 -1.16 -12.59
C LYS A 153 0.78 -0.62 -12.58
N GLU A 154 -0.04 -1.08 -13.51
CA GLU A 154 -1.47 -0.81 -13.58
C GLU A 154 -2.18 -1.22 -12.29
N GLY A 155 -1.91 -2.45 -11.83
CA GLY A 155 -2.43 -2.97 -10.57
C GLY A 155 -1.93 -2.17 -9.36
N VAL A 156 -0.62 -1.92 -9.26
CA VAL A 156 -0.08 -1.10 -8.16
C VAL A 156 -0.74 0.28 -8.13
N ILE A 157 -0.93 0.93 -9.28
CA ILE A 157 -1.63 2.20 -9.37
C ILE A 157 -3.08 2.11 -8.86
N GLN A 158 -3.82 1.03 -9.14
CA GLN A 158 -5.16 0.82 -8.57
C GLN A 158 -5.13 0.82 -7.04
N ILE A 159 -4.15 0.15 -6.42
CA ILE A 159 -4.02 0.15 -4.96
C ILE A 159 -3.67 1.54 -4.42
N LEU A 160 -2.81 2.30 -5.12
CA LEU A 160 -2.48 3.67 -4.72
C LEU A 160 -3.71 4.58 -4.78
N ASP A 161 -4.54 4.44 -5.81
CA ASP A 161 -5.81 5.17 -5.94
C ASP A 161 -6.79 4.79 -4.82
N ASP A 162 -6.96 3.49 -4.56
CA ASP A 162 -7.79 3.00 -3.46
C ASP A 162 -7.29 3.56 -2.11
N CYS A 163 -5.97 3.65 -1.93
CA CYS A 163 -5.37 4.23 -0.75
C CYS A 163 -5.73 5.72 -0.56
N GLU A 164 -5.76 6.50 -1.63
CA GLU A 164 -6.12 7.91 -1.56
C GLU A 164 -7.61 8.13 -1.26
N LEU A 165 -8.47 7.22 -1.76
CA LEU A 165 -9.93 7.31 -1.66
C LEU A 165 -10.52 6.64 -0.42
N HIS A 166 -9.96 5.52 0.01
CA HIS A 166 -10.55 4.61 1.00
C HIS A 166 -9.58 4.20 2.12
N GLY A 167 -8.28 4.48 1.97
CA GLY A 167 -7.26 4.08 2.92
C GLY A 167 -7.16 4.98 4.15
N GLU A 168 -6.71 4.38 5.26
CA GLU A 168 -6.37 5.09 6.49
C GLU A 168 -4.97 5.70 6.36
N LYS A 169 -4.91 7.04 6.34
CA LYS A 169 -3.66 7.78 6.16
C LYS A 169 -2.99 8.00 7.51
N ILE A 170 -1.77 7.50 7.67
CA ILE A 170 -1.01 7.53 8.91
C ILE A 170 0.30 8.26 8.64
N THR A 171 0.65 9.20 9.52
CA THR A 171 1.92 9.92 9.47
C THR A 171 2.69 9.66 10.75
N ILE A 172 3.97 9.30 10.62
CA ILE A 172 4.91 9.16 11.75
C ILE A 172 6.06 10.15 11.49
N LYS A 173 6.15 11.17 12.32
CA LYS A 173 7.24 12.15 12.29
C LYS A 173 8.48 11.58 12.97
N PRO A 174 9.68 12.12 12.71
CA PRO A 174 10.90 11.72 13.40
C PRO A 174 10.78 11.74 14.94
N SER A 175 10.06 12.72 15.50
CA SER A 175 9.84 12.83 16.95
C SER A 175 8.91 11.77 17.54
N GLU A 176 8.15 11.08 16.69
CA GLU A 176 7.21 10.01 17.07
C GLU A 176 7.83 8.63 16.83
N VAL A 177 9.06 8.58 16.32
CA VAL A 177 9.78 7.32 16.13
C VAL A 177 10.18 6.76 17.48
N VAL A 178 9.64 5.60 17.82
CA VAL A 178 9.93 4.92 19.09
C VAL A 178 11.14 4.02 18.90
N ASP A 179 12.09 4.07 19.85
CA ASP A 179 13.18 3.09 19.86
C ASP A 179 12.65 1.73 20.31
N ILE A 180 12.42 0.86 19.33
CA ILE A 180 12.02 -0.53 19.54
C ILE A 180 13.30 -1.35 19.68
N LYS A 181 13.52 -1.93 20.86
CA LYS A 181 14.69 -2.77 21.16
C LYS A 181 14.64 -4.11 20.43
#